data_AF-A0A5S4VII0-F1
#
_entry.id   AF-A0A5S4VII0-F1
#
_cell.length_a   1.000
_cell.length_b   1.000
_cell.length_c   1.000
_cell.angle_alpha   90.00
_cell.angle_beta   90.00
_cell.angle_gamma   90.00
#
_symmetry.space_group_name_H-M   'P 1'
#
loop_
_entity.id
_entity.type
_entity.pdbx_description
1 polymer ?
#
loop_
_entity_poly.entity_id
_entity_poly.type
_entity_poly.pdbx_seq_one_letter_code
_entity_poly.pdbx_strand_id
1 'polypeptide(L)'
;MKEKQITTKSRTARQNRTFRLSDYESRKLSEGAKAARMNESKYVRELIIHGGVDATHAEDRRNLIRQVSGIATNINQMAKHCNETGWFGSTDARRMKEALDAVLELLKELIERWR
;
A
#
# COMPACT_ATOMS: atom_id res chain seq x y z
N MET A 1 -0.20 29.84 1.36
CA MET A 1 1.17 29.90 0.80
C MET A 1 1.20 28.92 -0.36
N LYS A 2 1.39 29.39 -1.60
CA LYS A 2 1.28 28.53 -2.80
C LYS A 2 2.63 27.85 -3.06
N GLU A 3 2.64 26.53 -3.02
CA GLU A 3 3.76 25.71 -3.50
C GLU A 3 4.04 26.09 -4.96
N LYS A 4 5.31 26.41 -5.24
CA LYS A 4 5.76 26.72 -6.60
C LYS A 4 5.69 25.44 -7.42
N GLN A 5 4.71 25.38 -8.32
CA GLN A 5 4.75 24.48 -9.47
C GLN A 5 6.09 24.69 -10.18
N ILE A 6 6.95 23.66 -10.18
CA ILE A 6 8.13 23.62 -11.04
C ILE A 6 7.65 23.26 -12.45
N THR A 7 6.86 24.17 -13.04
CA THR A 7 6.47 24.15 -14.44
C THR A 7 7.37 25.12 -15.18
N THR A 8 8.61 24.70 -15.45
CA THR A 8 9.40 25.23 -16.56
C THR A 8 10.61 24.32 -16.78
N LYS A 9 10.69 23.68 -17.97
CA LYS A 9 11.92 23.08 -18.50
C LYS A 9 12.94 24.22 -18.69
N SER A 10 13.59 24.67 -17.63
CA SER A 10 14.84 25.41 -17.80
C SER A 10 15.82 24.46 -18.47
N ARG A 11 16.57 24.93 -19.47
CA ARG A 11 17.67 24.21 -20.12
C ARG A 11 18.85 24.03 -19.16
N THR A 12 18.59 23.55 -17.95
CA THR A 12 19.59 23.31 -16.93
C THR A 12 20.41 22.10 -17.35
N ALA A 13 21.72 22.28 -17.46
CA ALA A 13 22.65 21.20 -17.72
C ALA A 13 22.42 20.07 -16.71
N ARG A 14 22.44 18.82 -17.20
CA ARG A 14 22.33 17.65 -16.32
C ARG A 14 23.51 17.66 -15.34
N GLN A 15 23.21 17.50 -14.06
CA GLN A 15 24.22 17.39 -13.01
C GLN A 15 24.52 15.92 -12.73
N ASN A 16 25.80 15.58 -12.59
CA ASN A 16 26.20 14.24 -12.18
C ASN A 16 25.96 14.04 -10.67
N ARG A 17 25.38 12.91 -10.31
CA ARG A 17 25.20 12.45 -8.93
C ARG A 17 25.68 11.00 -8.84
N THR A 18 26.44 10.68 -7.81
CA THR A 18 26.97 9.33 -7.58
C THR A 18 26.24 8.71 -6.39
N PHE A 19 25.78 7.47 -6.56
CA PHE A 19 25.16 6.66 -5.51
C PHE A 19 25.98 5.40 -5.34
N ARG A 20 26.16 4.95 -4.09
CA ARG A 20 26.75 3.64 -3.80
C ARG A 20 25.61 2.64 -3.70
N LEU A 21 25.74 1.53 -4.40
CA LEU A 21 24.77 0.43 -4.40
C LEU A 21 25.45 -0.82 -3.85
N SER A 22 24.72 -1.60 -3.07
CA SER A 22 25.06 -2.99 -2.81
C SER A 22 24.92 -3.83 -4.09
N ASP A 23 25.51 -5.03 -4.10
CA ASP A 23 25.41 -5.95 -5.23
C ASP A 23 23.94 -6.30 -5.56
N TYR A 24 23.11 -6.43 -4.53
CA TYR A 24 21.68 -6.69 -4.69
C TYR A 24 20.96 -5.52 -5.38
N GLU A 25 21.19 -4.29 -4.93
CA GLU A 25 20.57 -3.09 -5.51
C GLU A 25 21.05 -2.85 -6.95
N SER A 26 22.34 -3.07 -7.22
CA SER A 26 22.92 -3.00 -8.56
C SER A 26 22.28 -4.01 -9.52
N ARG A 27 22.11 -5.26 -9.07
CA ARG A 27 21.39 -6.27 -9.85
C ARG A 27 19.95 -5.88 -10.13
N LYS A 28 19.24 -5.35 -9.14
CA LYS A 28 17.85 -4.88 -9.31
C LYS A 28 17.73 -3.72 -10.28
N LEU A 29 18.67 -2.77 -10.23
CA LEU A 29 18.76 -1.69 -11.20
C LEU A 29 18.92 -2.22 -12.63
N SER A 30 19.84 -3.17 -12.82
CA SER A 30 20.10 -3.75 -14.14
C SER A 30 18.92 -4.59 -14.65
N GLU A 31 18.31 -5.42 -13.79
CA GLU A 31 17.10 -6.20 -14.11
C GLU A 31 15.94 -5.29 -14.54
N GLY A 32 15.67 -4.24 -13.75
CA GLY A 32 14.59 -3.28 -14.03
C GLY A 32 14.81 -2.50 -15.32
N ALA A 33 16.04 -2.02 -15.55
CA ALA A 33 16.39 -1.32 -16.78
C ALA A 33 16.21 -2.21 -18.01
N LYS A 34 16.65 -3.47 -17.94
CA LYS A 34 16.45 -4.47 -19.02
C LYS A 34 14.98 -4.74 -19.29
N ALA A 35 14.18 -4.96 -18.24
CA ALA A 35 12.74 -5.20 -18.37
C ALA A 35 12.02 -4.01 -19.04
N ALA A 36 12.42 -2.77 -18.69
CA ALA A 36 11.91 -1.54 -19.28
C ALA A 36 12.50 -1.22 -20.66
N ARG A 37 13.45 -2.02 -21.18
CA ARG A 37 14.22 -1.76 -22.41
C ARG A 37 14.90 -0.39 -22.42
N MET A 38 15.47 -0.01 -21.28
CA MET A 38 16.17 1.26 -21.07
C MET A 38 17.62 1.01 -20.62
N ASN A 39 18.49 2.00 -20.79
CA ASN A 39 19.74 2.03 -20.04
C ASN A 39 19.48 2.47 -18.59
N GLU A 40 20.37 2.08 -17.68
CA GLU A 40 20.21 2.32 -16.24
C GLU A 40 20.05 3.80 -15.90
N SER A 41 20.79 4.70 -16.56
CA SER A 41 20.65 6.14 -16.31
C SER A 41 19.28 6.69 -16.74
N LYS A 42 18.71 6.21 -17.85
CA LYS A 42 17.35 6.59 -18.28
C LYS A 42 16.32 5.98 -17.34
N TYR A 43 16.48 4.72 -16.98
CA TYR A 43 15.60 4.02 -16.05
C TYR A 43 15.53 4.71 -14.68
N VAL A 44 16.68 5.06 -14.08
CA VAL A 44 16.72 5.83 -12.81
C VAL A 44 16.04 7.18 -12.95
N ARG A 45 16.22 7.88 -14.08
CA ARG A 45 15.53 9.16 -14.30
C ARG A 45 14.02 9.00 -14.39
N GLU A 46 13.53 7.97 -15.06
CA GLU A 46 12.09 7.71 -15.07
C GLU A 46 11.57 7.26 -13.70
N LEU A 47 12.36 6.53 -12.92
CA LEU A 47 11.98 6.25 -11.54
C LEU A 47 11.94 7.53 -10.69
N ILE A 48 12.86 8.48 -10.88
CA ILE A 48 12.85 9.75 -10.16
C ILE A 48 11.64 10.62 -10.55
N ILE A 49 11.26 10.64 -11.83
CA ILE A 49 10.17 11.48 -12.34
C ILE A 49 8.80 10.82 -12.09
N HIS A 50 8.71 9.50 -12.24
CA HIS A 50 7.44 8.76 -12.30
C HIS A 50 7.33 7.65 -11.26
N GLY A 51 8.44 7.01 -10.90
CA GLY A 51 8.47 5.84 -10.01
C GLY A 51 8.44 6.18 -8.52
N GLY A 52 7.65 7.17 -8.12
CA GLY A 52 7.61 7.73 -6.77
C GLY A 52 7.72 6.68 -5.66
N VAL A 53 8.42 7.03 -4.57
CA VAL A 53 8.45 6.19 -3.37
C VAL A 53 7.12 6.40 -2.66
N ASP A 54 6.25 5.38 -2.68
CA ASP A 54 5.03 5.40 -1.89
C ASP A 54 5.39 5.25 -0.39
N ALA A 55 5.71 6.39 0.22
CA ALA A 55 6.02 6.50 1.64
C ALA A 55 4.78 6.25 2.52
N THR A 56 3.57 6.33 1.93
CA THR A 56 2.29 6.10 2.58
C THR A 56 1.92 4.61 2.67
N HIS A 57 2.48 3.75 1.82
CA HIS A 57 2.21 2.30 1.80
C HIS A 57 2.47 1.58 3.13
N ALA A 58 3.42 2.04 3.94
CA ALA A 58 3.68 1.44 5.25
C ALA A 58 2.60 1.83 6.27
N GLU A 59 2.17 3.09 6.25
CA GLU A 59 1.11 3.64 7.11
C GLU A 59 -0.24 3.00 6.77
N ASP A 60 -0.57 2.93 5.47
CA ASP A 60 -1.81 2.34 4.96
C ASP A 60 -1.90 0.84 5.28
N ARG A 61 -0.78 0.10 5.17
CA ARG A 61 -0.70 -1.31 5.60
C ARG A 61 -0.98 -1.48 7.08
N ARG A 62 -0.37 -0.66 7.94
CA ARG A 62 -0.61 -0.73 9.39
C ARG A 62 -2.06 -0.41 9.73
N ASN A 63 -2.64 0.60 9.09
CA ASN A 63 -4.04 0.97 9.31
C ASN A 63 -5.00 -0.12 8.86
N LEU A 64 -4.74 -0.79 7.74
CA LEU A 64 -5.54 -1.91 7.28
C LEU A 64 -5.43 -3.12 8.23
N ILE A 65 -4.20 -3.51 8.61
CA ILE A 65 -3.97 -4.61 9.57
C ILE A 65 -4.70 -4.36 10.89
N ARG A 66 -4.66 -3.12 11.39
CA ARG A 66 -5.39 -2.71 12.61
C ARG A 66 -6.90 -2.90 12.45
N GLN A 67 -7.48 -2.48 11.33
CA GLN A 67 -8.92 -2.60 11.08
C GLN A 67 -9.36 -4.07 10.98
N VAL A 68 -8.63 -4.90 10.23
CA VAL A 68 -8.89 -6.34 10.12
C VAL A 68 -8.79 -7.04 11.47
N SER A 69 -7.78 -6.68 12.28
CA SER A 69 -7.60 -7.24 13.63
C SER A 69 -8.75 -6.89 14.58
N GLY A 70 -9.29 -5.67 14.47
CA GLY A 70 -10.48 -5.25 15.21
C GLY A 70 -11.72 -6.08 14.84
N ILE A 71 -11.90 -6.35 13.55
CA ILE A 71 -13.04 -7.17 13.08
C ILE A 71 -12.89 -8.63 13.52
N ALA A 72 -11.70 -9.22 13.41
CA ALA A 72 -11.43 -10.57 13.92
C ALA A 72 -11.71 -10.68 15.43
N THR A 73 -11.39 -9.65 16.19
CA THR A 73 -11.69 -9.56 17.62
C THR A 73 -13.20 -9.57 17.88
N ASN A 74 -13.97 -8.79 17.12
CA ASN A 74 -15.43 -8.76 17.23
C ASN A 74 -16.05 -10.13 16.93
N ILE A 75 -15.61 -10.80 15.86
CA ILE A 75 -16.06 -12.15 15.50
C ILE A 75 -15.75 -13.14 16.63
N ASN A 76 -14.55 -13.08 17.21
CA ASN A 76 -14.17 -13.95 18.33
C ASN A 76 -15.04 -13.71 19.58
N GLN A 77 -15.38 -12.45 19.88
CA GLN A 77 -16.28 -12.12 20.99
C GLN A 77 -17.68 -12.71 20.78
N MET A 78 -18.19 -12.66 19.55
CA MET A 78 -19.49 -13.23 19.21
C MET A 78 -19.49 -14.75 19.31
N ALA A 79 -18.45 -15.42 18.78
CA ALA A 79 -18.29 -16.86 18.91
C ALA A 79 -18.22 -17.28 20.39
N LYS A 80 -17.46 -16.55 21.20
CA LYS A 80 -17.36 -16.78 22.65
C LYS A 80 -18.72 -16.61 23.34
N HIS A 81 -19.43 -15.52 23.06
CA HIS A 81 -20.77 -15.28 23.62
C HIS A 81 -21.73 -16.42 23.29
N CYS A 82 -21.71 -16.93 22.07
CA CYS A 82 -22.59 -18.02 21.65
C CYS A 82 -22.20 -19.36 22.30
N ASN A 83 -20.90 -19.61 22.49
CA ASN A 83 -20.42 -20.77 23.22
C ASN A 83 -20.80 -20.73 24.71
N GLU A 84 -20.81 -19.53 25.31
CA GLU A 84 -21.15 -19.34 26.73
C GLU A 84 -22.67 -19.38 26.99
N THR A 85 -23.47 -18.84 26.08
CA THR A 85 -24.93 -18.73 26.24
C THR A 85 -25.69 -19.89 25.60
N GLY A 86 -25.06 -20.67 24.70
CA GLY A 86 -25.71 -21.73 23.93
C GLY A 86 -26.76 -21.23 22.93
N TRP A 87 -26.84 -19.91 22.71
CA TRP A 87 -27.88 -19.28 21.88
C TRP A 87 -27.24 -18.33 20.87
N PHE A 88 -27.67 -18.43 19.61
CA PHE A 88 -27.29 -17.54 18.52
C PHE A 88 -28.56 -16.87 17.99
N GLY A 89 -28.85 -15.67 18.48
CA GLY A 89 -30.06 -14.95 18.12
C GLY A 89 -29.95 -14.27 16.75
N SER A 90 -31.10 -13.84 16.22
CA SER A 90 -31.16 -13.03 14.98
C SER A 90 -30.36 -11.73 15.08
N THR A 91 -30.23 -11.16 16.28
CA THR A 91 -29.39 -9.99 16.57
C THR A 91 -27.90 -10.31 16.43
N ASP A 92 -27.45 -11.48 16.88
CA ASP A 92 -26.06 -11.93 16.73
C ASP A 92 -25.76 -12.24 15.26
N ALA A 93 -26.69 -12.88 14.55
CA ALA A 93 -26.60 -13.10 13.10
C ALA A 93 -26.42 -11.78 12.33
N ARG A 94 -27.22 -10.77 12.68
CA ARG A 94 -27.15 -9.44 12.06
C ARG A 94 -25.82 -8.75 12.32
N ARG A 95 -25.33 -8.75 13.56
CA ARG A 95 -24.03 -8.18 13.92
C ARG A 95 -22.87 -8.87 13.19
N MET A 96 -22.98 -10.18 12.97
CA MET A 96 -21.94 -10.95 12.29
C MET A 96 -21.90 -10.60 10.82
N LYS A 97 -23.08 -10.47 10.20
CA LYS A 97 -23.21 -10.01 8.82
C LYS A 97 -22.64 -8.60 8.65
N GLU A 98 -22.97 -7.67 9.55
CA GLU A 98 -22.45 -6.29 9.51
C GLU A 98 -20.91 -6.25 9.63
N ALA A 99 -20.34 -7.08 10.50
CA ALA A 99 -18.88 -7.22 10.60
C ALA A 99 -18.28 -7.79 9.30
N LEU A 100 -18.92 -8.76 8.67
CA LEU A 100 -18.47 -9.35 7.41
C LEU A 100 -18.54 -8.35 6.25
N ASP A 101 -19.62 -7.59 6.16
CA ASP A 101 -19.81 -6.54 5.16
C ASP A 101 -18.72 -5.45 5.30
N ALA A 102 -18.35 -5.08 6.53
CA ALA A 102 -17.25 -4.15 6.79
C ALA A 102 -15.87 -4.70 6.35
N VAL A 103 -15.60 -6.00 6.53
CA VAL A 103 -14.38 -6.64 5.99
C VAL A 103 -14.36 -6.55 4.47
N LEU A 104 -15.49 -6.87 3.82
CA LEU A 104 -15.63 -6.85 2.38
C LEU A 104 -15.36 -5.47 1.78
N GLU A 105 -15.87 -4.40 2.40
CA GLU A 105 -15.60 -3.03 1.95
C GLU A 105 -14.13 -2.64 2.09
N LEU A 106 -13.47 -3.01 3.20
CA LEU A 106 -12.04 -2.76 3.38
C LEU A 106 -11.18 -3.51 2.36
N LEU A 107 -11.57 -4.74 1.99
CA LEU A 107 -10.87 -5.51 0.96
C LEU A 107 -11.06 -4.90 -0.43
N LYS A 108 -12.24 -4.36 -0.75
CA LYS A 108 -12.48 -3.64 -2.01
C LYS A 108 -11.64 -2.38 -2.09
N GLU A 109 -11.61 -1.58 -1.03
CA GLU A 109 -10.80 -0.36 -0.98
C GLU A 109 -9.31 -0.68 -1.16
N LEU A 110 -8.81 -1.78 -0.57
CA LEU A 110 -7.44 -2.23 -0.77
C LEU A 110 -7.15 -2.62 -2.23
N ILE A 111 -8.06 -3.36 -2.87
CA ILE A 111 -7.90 -3.77 -4.27
C ILE A 111 -7.93 -2.56 -5.23
N GLU A 112 -8.74 -1.54 -4.92
CA GLU A 112 -8.86 -0.33 -5.73
C GLU A 112 -7.69 0.64 -5.54
N ARG A 113 -7.26 0.87 -4.30
CA ARG A 113 -6.16 1.80 -4.01
C ARG A 113 -4.79 1.26 -4.43
N TRP A 114 -4.60 -0.07 -4.43
CA TRP A 114 -3.28 -0.68 -4.63
C TRP A 114 -3.17 -1.42 -5.98
N ARG A 115 -3.82 -0.90 -7.03
CA ARG A 115 -3.66 -1.33 -8.43
C ARG A 115 -2.51 -0.63 -9.14
#